data_AF-A0A7Y3DE28-F1
#
_entry.id   AF-A0A7Y3DE28-F1
#
_cell.length_a   1.000
_cell.length_b   1.000
_cell.length_c   1.000
_cell.angle_alpha   90.00
_cell.angle_beta   90.00
_cell.angle_gamma   90.00
#
_symmetry.space_group_name_H-M   'P 1'
#
loop_
_entity.id
_entity.type
_entity.pdbx_description
1 polymer ?
#
loop_
_entity_poly.entity_id
_entity_poly.type
_entity_poly.pdbx_seq_one_letter_code
_entity_poly.pdbx_strand_id
1 'polypeptide(L)'
;DPDHAHSSALLELPAGFRYVSFGWTGDPMTDGRPTPIGHDGAAAFAGPDGVIHYVRNHELSLDPRIPNRTSFAPGDATYDAGEAPGGVTTVVFDPRRGRALETRPRLSGTIRNCGGGPTPWGTWLTCEESLDDPDHAHSSALLENTHGWVFEVPPTGKLVPEPIRGLGRMWHEAVAIDPATGIAYETEDRETSGLYHFLPRQPGQLARGGRLEMLAVRGTPGFDAHRKAEVGRWMDVGWVPIRDPERPHADAVARDGLGLYGQGREAGGATFRRGEGIWYRGGRIYFIASSGGHADMGQVFELDPAGQRLRLLFESDGPDHLNRPDNVTVSPRGGLVLCEDAKHRRPHLRGLDASGQLFDLARNAVVLDGERNGLRGDFRGKEWAGACFSPDGRWLFASIQWPGISFAITGPWERGAL
;
A
#
# COMPACT_ATOMS: atom_id res chain seq x y z
N ASP A 1 22.59 -26.57 -12.11
CA ASP A 1 22.03 -25.24 -11.82
C ASP A 1 22.58 -24.83 -10.47
N PRO A 2 23.33 -23.72 -10.33
CA PRO A 2 23.97 -23.36 -9.06
C PRO A 2 22.98 -23.05 -7.92
N ASP A 3 21.68 -22.93 -8.22
CA ASP A 3 20.63 -22.52 -7.27
C ASP A 3 20.10 -23.63 -6.34
N HIS A 4 20.80 -24.76 -6.20
CA HIS A 4 20.33 -25.93 -5.42
C HIS A 4 21.29 -26.41 -4.33
N ALA A 5 22.17 -25.55 -3.81
CA ALA A 5 22.98 -25.86 -2.64
C ALA A 5 22.57 -25.00 -1.44
N HIS A 6 21.66 -25.55 -0.63
CA HIS A 6 21.17 -25.04 0.68
C HIS A 6 20.27 -23.79 0.65
N SER A 7 18.95 -23.96 0.67
CA SER A 7 18.07 -23.06 1.42
C SER A 7 16.75 -23.75 1.74
N SER A 8 16.28 -23.59 2.98
CA SER A 8 14.90 -23.91 3.35
C SER A 8 13.92 -23.15 2.46
N ALA A 9 12.74 -23.74 2.21
CA ALA A 9 11.68 -23.02 1.51
C ALA A 9 11.42 -21.65 2.18
N LEU A 10 11.37 -20.58 1.38
CA LEU A 10 11.16 -19.21 1.84
C LEU A 10 9.69 -18.94 2.16
N LEU A 11 8.78 -19.64 1.46
CA LEU A 11 7.34 -19.59 1.68
C LEU A 11 6.78 -21.01 1.82
N GLU A 12 5.78 -21.15 2.67
CA GLU A 12 4.92 -22.34 2.68
C GLU A 12 3.63 -22.01 1.93
N LEU A 13 3.30 -22.81 0.91
CA LEU A 13 2.15 -22.62 0.02
C LEU A 13 1.25 -23.86 -0.02
N PRO A 14 -0.05 -23.70 -0.36
CA PRO A 14 -0.94 -24.82 -0.63
C PRO A 14 -0.44 -25.72 -1.76
N ALA A 15 -0.87 -26.97 -1.74
CA ALA A 15 -0.49 -27.95 -2.77
C ALA A 15 -0.85 -27.45 -4.18
N GLY A 16 0.10 -27.59 -5.11
CA GLY A 16 -0.04 -27.15 -6.51
C GLY A 16 0.40 -25.70 -6.78
N PHE A 17 0.61 -24.89 -5.74
CA PHE A 17 1.21 -23.57 -5.86
C PHE A 17 2.74 -23.64 -5.80
N ARG A 18 3.37 -22.69 -6.47
CA ARG A 18 4.83 -22.48 -6.48
C ARG A 18 5.13 -20.99 -6.52
N TYR A 19 6.36 -20.62 -6.22
CA TYR A 19 6.83 -19.24 -6.31
C TYR A 19 8.21 -19.15 -6.94
N VAL A 20 8.56 -17.93 -7.35
CA VAL A 20 9.94 -17.49 -7.57
C VAL A 20 10.18 -16.24 -6.74
N SER A 21 11.40 -16.06 -6.22
CA SER A 21 11.79 -14.83 -5.52
C SER A 21 12.70 -13.97 -6.40
N PHE A 22 12.59 -12.65 -6.28
CA PHE A 22 13.33 -11.71 -7.11
C PHE A 22 13.47 -10.35 -6.43
N GLY A 23 14.36 -9.51 -6.99
CA GLY A 23 14.57 -8.14 -6.55
C GLY A 23 14.82 -8.03 -5.06
N TRP A 24 15.71 -8.89 -4.53
CA TRP A 24 16.09 -8.91 -3.13
C TRP A 24 16.86 -7.64 -2.81
N THR A 25 16.78 -7.17 -1.57
CA THR A 25 17.66 -6.11 -1.10
C THR A 25 19.11 -6.42 -1.43
N GLY A 26 19.80 -5.42 -1.97
CA GLY A 26 21.19 -5.52 -2.37
C GLY A 26 21.42 -6.11 -3.76
N ASP A 27 20.40 -6.70 -4.40
CA ASP A 27 20.53 -7.12 -5.80
C ASP A 27 20.83 -5.90 -6.68
N PRO A 28 21.75 -5.99 -7.64
CA PRO A 28 22.03 -4.86 -8.52
C PRO A 28 20.83 -4.54 -9.40
N MET A 29 20.42 -3.27 -9.40
CA MET A 29 19.53 -2.71 -10.40
C MET A 29 20.27 -2.50 -11.73
N THR A 30 19.54 -2.12 -12.76
CA THR A 30 20.05 -1.94 -14.14
C THR A 30 21.15 -0.88 -14.22
N ASP A 31 21.15 0.07 -13.30
CA ASP A 31 22.16 1.14 -13.18
C ASP A 31 23.32 0.78 -12.24
N GLY A 32 23.35 -0.46 -11.71
CA GLY A 32 24.37 -0.97 -10.81
C GLY A 32 24.16 -0.60 -9.33
N ARG A 33 23.17 0.25 -8.99
CA ARG A 33 22.85 0.55 -7.59
C ARG A 33 22.18 -0.64 -6.91
N PRO A 34 22.37 -0.85 -5.60
CA PRO A 34 21.69 -1.92 -4.89
C PRO A 34 20.18 -1.65 -4.80
N THR A 35 19.38 -2.70 -4.93
CA THR A 35 17.94 -2.66 -4.65
C THR A 35 17.72 -2.27 -3.17
N PRO A 36 16.91 -1.25 -2.86
CA PRO A 36 16.69 -0.82 -1.48
C PRO A 36 15.92 -1.86 -0.63
N ILE A 37 15.94 -1.69 0.69
CA ILE A 37 15.10 -2.44 1.66
C ILE A 37 13.66 -1.90 1.71
N GLY A 38 12.83 -2.41 2.63
CA GLY A 38 11.51 -1.87 2.92
C GLY A 38 10.49 -2.09 1.81
N HIS A 39 10.45 -3.28 1.22
CA HIS A 39 9.57 -3.56 0.08
C HIS A 39 8.10 -3.48 0.48
N ASP A 40 7.35 -2.60 -0.16
CA ASP A 40 5.97 -2.32 0.26
C ASP A 40 4.98 -2.33 -0.93
N GLY A 41 3.93 -1.51 -0.84
CA GLY A 41 2.86 -1.30 -1.80
C GLY A 41 3.30 -1.45 -3.25
N ALA A 42 2.52 -2.20 -4.02
CA ALA A 42 2.90 -2.55 -5.37
C ALA A 42 1.70 -2.75 -6.30
N ALA A 43 1.98 -2.64 -7.60
CA ALA A 43 1.04 -3.00 -8.67
C ALA A 43 1.76 -3.62 -9.86
N ALA A 44 1.04 -4.46 -10.60
CA ALA A 44 1.52 -5.11 -11.81
C ALA A 44 0.78 -4.57 -13.05
N PHE A 45 1.54 -4.04 -14.00
CA PHE A 45 1.02 -3.48 -15.25
C PHE A 45 1.45 -4.33 -16.44
N ALA A 46 0.64 -4.35 -17.49
CA ALA A 46 1.01 -5.01 -18.74
C ALA A 46 2.15 -4.25 -19.42
N GLY A 47 3.20 -4.97 -19.82
CA GLY A 47 4.30 -4.45 -20.62
C GLY A 47 4.28 -4.95 -22.07
N PRO A 48 5.18 -4.44 -22.93
CA PRO A 48 5.34 -4.92 -24.29
C PRO A 48 5.75 -6.41 -24.32
N ASP A 49 5.44 -7.10 -25.41
CA ASP A 49 5.81 -8.52 -25.63
C ASP A 49 5.32 -9.51 -24.56
N GLY A 50 4.37 -9.09 -23.72
CA GLY A 50 3.78 -9.90 -22.65
C GLY A 50 4.62 -9.96 -21.38
N VAL A 51 5.59 -9.05 -21.20
CA VAL A 51 6.23 -8.86 -19.89
C VAL A 51 5.28 -8.15 -18.93
N ILE A 52 5.58 -8.21 -17.63
CA ILE A 52 4.86 -7.50 -16.58
C ILE A 52 5.79 -6.44 -16.01
N HIS A 53 5.32 -5.20 -15.90
CA HIS A 53 5.99 -4.18 -15.11
C HIS A 53 5.44 -4.21 -13.68
N TYR A 54 6.22 -4.76 -12.75
CA TYR A 54 5.91 -4.77 -11.33
C TYR A 54 6.53 -3.53 -10.68
N VAL A 55 5.69 -2.57 -10.29
CA VAL A 55 6.08 -1.32 -9.64
C VAL A 55 5.93 -1.49 -8.14
N ARG A 56 6.96 -1.16 -7.36
CA ARG A 56 7.02 -1.44 -5.92
C ARG A 56 7.62 -0.28 -5.15
N ASN A 57 7.00 0.05 -4.02
CA ASN A 57 7.48 1.04 -3.07
C ASN A 57 8.62 0.53 -2.19
N HIS A 58 9.32 1.50 -1.60
CA HIS A 58 10.33 1.31 -0.58
C HIS A 58 9.99 2.19 0.65
N GLU A 59 9.41 1.57 1.68
CA GLU A 59 8.92 2.23 2.90
C GLU A 59 10.09 2.55 3.86
N LEU A 60 10.87 3.57 3.52
CA LEU A 60 12.05 3.96 4.29
C LEU A 60 11.81 5.29 5.00
N SER A 61 11.88 5.25 6.33
CA SER A 61 11.81 6.43 7.19
C SER A 61 13.18 7.10 7.34
N LEU A 62 13.19 8.21 8.08
CA LEU A 62 14.42 8.93 8.40
C LEU A 62 15.19 8.30 9.57
N ASP A 63 14.87 7.07 9.97
CA ASP A 63 15.56 6.38 11.06
C ASP A 63 17.07 6.24 10.76
N PRO A 64 17.96 6.71 11.67
CA PRO A 64 19.40 6.67 11.45
C PRO A 64 19.99 5.26 11.31
N ARG A 65 19.22 4.22 11.66
CA ARG A 65 19.60 2.80 11.49
C ARG A 65 19.40 2.28 10.08
N ILE A 66 18.63 2.99 9.24
CA ILE A 66 18.43 2.64 7.84
C ILE A 66 19.75 2.86 7.08
N PRO A 67 20.33 1.80 6.46
CA PRO A 67 21.54 1.95 5.68
C PRO A 67 21.30 2.84 4.46
N ASN A 68 22.24 3.74 4.18
CA ASN A 68 22.22 4.64 3.04
C ASN A 68 20.93 5.49 2.94
N ARG A 69 20.87 6.57 3.73
CA ARG A 69 19.72 7.49 3.81
C ARG A 69 19.57 8.44 2.61
N THR A 70 20.25 8.14 1.50
CA THR A 70 20.29 9.00 0.32
C THR A 70 19.42 8.46 -0.81
N SER A 71 18.98 9.38 -1.68
CA SER A 71 18.22 9.06 -2.89
C SER A 71 18.91 8.02 -3.77
N PHE A 72 18.16 6.99 -4.18
CA PHE A 72 18.66 5.89 -5.02
C PHE A 72 18.29 6.01 -6.51
N ALA A 73 17.55 7.04 -6.91
CA ALA A 73 17.25 7.35 -8.31
C ALA A 73 18.13 8.52 -8.83
N PRO A 74 18.26 8.67 -10.17
CA PRO A 74 18.86 9.85 -10.77
C PRO A 74 18.12 11.14 -10.40
N GLY A 75 18.80 12.29 -10.42
CA GLY A 75 18.25 13.56 -9.93
C GLY A 75 16.99 14.06 -10.63
N ASP A 76 16.76 13.71 -11.89
CA ASP A 76 15.51 14.03 -12.62
C ASP A 76 14.32 13.14 -12.24
N ALA A 77 14.56 12.14 -11.39
CA ALA A 77 13.58 11.26 -10.76
C ALA A 77 13.61 11.36 -9.22
N THR A 78 14.16 12.46 -8.68
CA THR A 78 14.30 12.69 -7.24
C THR A 78 13.48 13.91 -6.82
N TYR A 79 12.61 13.75 -5.83
CA TYR A 79 11.81 14.85 -5.26
C TYR A 79 12.65 15.70 -4.29
N ASP A 80 13.18 15.08 -3.25
CA ASP A 80 14.10 15.70 -2.29
C ASP A 80 15.51 15.14 -2.45
N ALA A 81 16.47 16.00 -2.77
CA ALA A 81 17.87 15.60 -2.96
C ALA A 81 18.60 15.35 -1.62
N GLY A 82 17.99 15.74 -0.51
CA GLY A 82 18.47 15.54 0.85
C GLY A 82 18.34 14.08 1.34
N GLU A 83 18.28 13.92 2.67
CA GLU A 83 18.24 12.61 3.33
C GLU A 83 16.84 12.00 3.32
N ALA A 84 16.29 11.70 2.14
CA ALA A 84 14.97 11.07 1.95
C ALA A 84 15.12 9.71 1.23
N PRO A 85 15.18 8.58 1.98
CA PRO A 85 15.58 7.28 1.43
C PRO A 85 14.48 6.49 0.72
N GLY A 86 13.21 6.88 0.88
CA GLY A 86 12.10 6.20 0.25
C GLY A 86 12.09 6.37 -1.27
N GLY A 87 11.22 5.61 -1.91
CA GLY A 87 10.98 5.74 -3.34
C GLY A 87 10.29 4.54 -3.96
N VAL A 88 10.47 4.41 -5.28
CA VAL A 88 9.80 3.41 -6.11
C VAL A 88 10.78 2.77 -7.07
N THR A 89 10.67 1.45 -7.24
CA THR A 89 11.36 0.69 -8.30
C THR A 89 10.36 0.06 -9.26
N THR A 90 10.80 -0.24 -10.48
CA THR A 90 10.07 -1.10 -11.42
C THR A 90 10.93 -2.30 -11.78
N VAL A 91 10.35 -3.49 -11.63
CA VAL A 91 10.89 -4.75 -12.10
C VAL A 91 10.17 -5.14 -13.38
N VAL A 92 10.92 -5.45 -14.44
CA VAL A 92 10.33 -6.11 -15.62
C VAL A 92 10.41 -7.62 -15.42
N PHE A 93 9.26 -8.25 -15.32
CA PHE A 93 9.11 -9.68 -15.06
C PHE A 93 8.66 -10.42 -16.31
N ASP A 94 9.31 -11.53 -16.64
CA ASP A 94 8.92 -12.43 -17.72
C ASP A 94 8.01 -13.54 -17.17
N PRO A 95 6.69 -13.49 -17.40
CA PRO A 95 5.76 -14.47 -16.87
C PRO A 95 5.81 -15.82 -17.58
N ARG A 96 6.49 -15.93 -18.74
CA ARG A 96 6.67 -17.20 -19.46
C ARG A 96 7.83 -17.99 -18.86
N ARG A 97 8.91 -17.29 -18.50
CA ARG A 97 10.10 -17.89 -17.86
C ARG A 97 10.03 -17.90 -16.33
N GLY A 98 9.15 -17.09 -15.74
CA GLY A 98 9.02 -16.96 -14.29
C GLY A 98 10.26 -16.33 -13.67
N ARG A 99 10.75 -15.20 -14.21
CA ARG A 99 11.93 -14.51 -13.68
C ARG A 99 11.87 -13.00 -13.91
N ALA A 100 12.50 -12.26 -13.01
CA ALA A 100 12.83 -10.86 -13.27
C ALA A 100 13.91 -10.76 -14.36
N LEU A 101 13.75 -9.78 -15.25
CA LEU A 101 14.71 -9.47 -16.32
C LEU A 101 15.59 -8.28 -15.94
N GLU A 102 14.99 -7.27 -15.31
CA GLU A 102 15.68 -6.04 -14.91
C GLU A 102 14.90 -5.34 -13.80
N THR A 103 15.62 -4.54 -13.00
CA THR A 103 15.05 -3.64 -11.98
C THR A 103 15.56 -2.23 -12.24
N ARG A 104 14.71 -1.22 -12.20
CA ARG A 104 15.07 0.18 -12.39
C ARG A 104 14.57 1.05 -11.24
N PRO A 105 15.34 2.04 -10.78
CA PRO A 105 14.77 3.10 -9.95
C PRO A 105 13.76 3.92 -10.77
N ARG A 106 12.67 4.34 -10.13
CA ARG A 106 11.62 5.15 -10.76
C ARG A 106 11.41 6.49 -10.08
N LEU A 107 11.41 6.51 -8.76
CA LEU A 107 11.30 7.71 -7.92
C LEU A 107 12.22 7.52 -6.71
N SER A 108 12.88 8.58 -6.27
CA SER A 108 13.47 8.64 -4.92
C SER A 108 13.31 10.04 -4.32
N GLY A 109 13.86 10.27 -3.13
CA GLY A 109 13.74 11.55 -2.45
C GLY A 109 12.37 11.73 -1.81
N THR A 110 11.71 10.62 -1.47
CA THR A 110 10.45 10.58 -0.74
C THR A 110 10.65 9.82 0.57
N ILE A 111 9.69 9.85 1.48
CA ILE A 111 9.79 9.28 2.82
C ILE A 111 8.63 8.34 3.07
N ARG A 112 8.94 7.13 3.59
CA ARG A 112 7.96 6.11 3.97
C ARG A 112 6.90 5.89 2.89
N ASN A 113 7.35 5.54 1.68
CA ASN A 113 6.45 5.12 0.62
C ASN A 113 5.78 3.81 1.04
N CYS A 114 4.56 3.88 1.58
CA CYS A 114 3.87 2.75 2.20
C CYS A 114 3.08 1.97 1.13
N GLY A 115 1.75 1.99 1.20
CA GLY A 115 0.87 1.55 0.14
C GLY A 115 0.81 2.48 -1.09
N GLY A 116 -0.30 2.38 -1.81
CA GLY A 116 -0.52 3.13 -3.04
C GLY A 116 -1.68 2.59 -3.85
N GLY A 117 -1.71 2.94 -5.14
CA GLY A 117 -2.83 2.61 -6.02
C GLY A 117 -2.50 2.56 -7.50
N PRO A 118 -2.92 1.52 -8.25
CA PRO A 118 -2.84 1.57 -9.70
C PRO A 118 -3.90 2.54 -10.25
N THR A 119 -3.50 3.41 -11.16
CA THR A 119 -4.44 4.26 -11.89
C THR A 119 -5.04 3.52 -13.09
N PRO A 120 -6.29 3.86 -13.48
CA PRO A 120 -6.91 3.31 -14.70
C PRO A 120 -6.14 3.60 -15.98
N TRP A 121 -5.27 4.62 -15.98
CA TRP A 121 -4.45 5.02 -17.13
C TRP A 121 -3.02 4.46 -17.09
N GLY A 122 -2.73 3.50 -16.20
CA GLY A 122 -1.52 2.70 -16.25
C GLY A 122 -0.31 3.28 -15.53
N THR A 123 -0.54 4.07 -14.48
CA THR A 123 0.49 4.61 -13.58
C THR A 123 0.28 4.10 -12.15
N TRP A 124 1.28 4.26 -11.30
CA TRP A 124 1.22 3.95 -9.87
C TRP A 124 1.17 5.23 -9.05
N LEU A 125 0.24 5.32 -8.12
CA LEU A 125 0.25 6.34 -7.08
C LEU A 125 0.99 5.79 -5.87
N THR A 126 2.13 6.38 -5.52
CA THR A 126 2.86 6.06 -4.29
C THR A 126 2.54 7.08 -3.21
N CYS A 127 2.40 6.61 -1.97
CA CYS A 127 1.91 7.39 -0.84
C CYS A 127 2.99 7.53 0.23
N GLU A 128 3.35 8.76 0.60
CA GLU A 128 4.20 8.99 1.76
C GLU A 128 3.39 8.94 3.05
N GLU A 129 3.72 7.99 3.92
CA GLU A 129 3.21 7.92 5.29
C GLU A 129 4.12 8.76 6.22
N SER A 130 4.23 10.06 5.95
CA SER A 130 5.04 11.00 6.75
C SER A 130 4.41 12.39 6.81
N LEU A 131 4.82 13.22 7.77
CA LEU A 131 4.54 14.66 7.81
C LEU A 131 5.82 15.49 8.02
N ASP A 132 6.98 14.91 7.75
CA ASP A 132 8.26 15.58 7.88
C ASP A 132 8.33 16.86 7.02
N ASP A 133 9.10 17.83 7.51
CA ASP A 133 9.39 19.08 6.80
C ASP A 133 10.80 19.58 7.14
N PRO A 134 11.35 20.55 6.39
CA PRO A 134 12.72 21.03 6.57
C PRO A 134 13.01 21.58 7.97
N ASP A 135 11.98 22.09 8.66
CA ASP A 135 12.13 22.68 9.99
C ASP A 135 11.93 21.65 11.11
N HIS A 136 11.28 20.51 10.83
CA HIS A 136 10.82 19.55 11.84
C HIS A 136 10.89 18.09 11.36
N ALA A 137 12.02 17.69 10.79
CA ALA A 137 12.29 16.27 10.56
C ALA A 137 12.38 15.53 11.91
N HIS A 138 11.80 14.33 12.01
CA HIS A 138 11.92 13.48 13.21
C HIS A 138 13.33 12.88 13.42
N SER A 139 14.33 13.38 12.69
CA SER A 139 15.74 13.01 12.76
C SER A 139 16.61 14.23 12.43
N SER A 140 17.93 14.09 12.46
CA SER A 140 18.85 15.12 11.94
C SER A 140 18.93 15.17 10.41
N ALA A 141 17.95 14.60 9.69
CA ALA A 141 17.88 14.65 8.24
C ALA A 141 17.87 16.09 7.75
N LEU A 142 18.60 16.34 6.67
CA LEU A 142 18.48 17.57 5.90
C LEU A 142 17.45 17.32 4.79
N LEU A 143 16.28 17.94 4.93
CA LEU A 143 15.22 17.91 3.92
C LEU A 143 15.13 19.29 3.26
N GLU A 144 14.85 19.30 1.97
CA GLU A 144 14.63 20.51 1.18
C GLU A 144 13.14 20.84 1.05
N ASN A 145 12.30 19.81 1.12
CA ASN A 145 10.87 19.90 0.87
C ASN A 145 10.02 19.41 2.05
N THR A 146 8.73 19.72 2.00
CA THR A 146 7.71 19.11 2.86
C THR A 146 7.32 17.73 2.33
N HIS A 147 6.99 16.81 3.23
CA HIS A 147 6.56 15.44 2.94
C HIS A 147 5.15 15.14 3.45
N GLY A 148 4.62 13.99 3.06
CA GLY A 148 3.25 13.55 3.32
C GLY A 148 2.37 13.69 2.09
N TRP A 149 2.93 13.42 0.91
CA TRP A 149 2.27 13.60 -0.36
C TRP A 149 2.10 12.29 -1.13
N VAL A 150 1.21 12.34 -2.13
CA VAL A 150 1.07 11.30 -3.14
C VAL A 150 1.78 11.73 -4.42
N PHE A 151 2.51 10.79 -5.04
CA PHE A 151 3.21 11.00 -6.32
C PHE A 151 2.72 10.02 -7.38
N GLU A 152 2.65 10.48 -8.62
CA GLU A 152 2.28 9.64 -9.76
C GLU A 152 3.53 9.15 -10.51
N VAL A 153 3.72 7.82 -10.54
CA VAL A 153 4.89 7.15 -11.08
C VAL A 153 4.50 6.26 -12.26
N PRO A 154 4.90 6.58 -13.50
CA PRO A 154 4.69 5.68 -14.61
C PRO A 154 5.66 4.48 -14.51
N PRO A 155 5.24 3.26 -14.89
CA PRO A 155 6.13 2.08 -14.85
C PRO A 155 7.35 2.23 -15.78
N THR A 156 7.20 3.00 -16.86
CA THR A 156 8.25 3.27 -17.86
C THR A 156 8.21 4.72 -18.31
N GLY A 157 9.26 5.19 -18.98
CA GLY A 157 9.31 6.54 -19.52
C GLY A 157 9.67 7.59 -18.48
N LYS A 158 9.40 8.86 -18.80
CA LYS A 158 9.78 10.02 -17.96
C LYS A 158 8.84 10.17 -16.76
N LEU A 159 9.42 10.38 -15.59
CA LEU A 159 8.72 10.78 -14.36
C LEU A 159 8.72 12.32 -14.25
N VAL A 160 7.71 12.87 -13.58
CA VAL A 160 7.76 14.22 -12.98
C VAL A 160 7.65 14.03 -11.47
N PRO A 161 8.72 14.26 -10.68
CA PRO A 161 8.72 14.02 -9.23
C PRO A 161 8.03 15.15 -8.46
N GLU A 162 6.77 15.43 -8.79
CA GLU A 162 5.98 16.50 -8.16
C GLU A 162 4.81 15.91 -7.35
N PRO A 163 4.54 16.44 -6.15
CA PRO A 163 3.45 15.97 -5.31
C PRO A 163 2.08 16.41 -5.86
N ILE A 164 1.09 15.53 -5.76
CA ILE A 164 -0.30 15.85 -6.08
C ILE A 164 -0.96 16.49 -4.84
N ARG A 165 -0.69 17.77 -4.63
CA ARG A 165 -1.15 18.52 -3.43
C ARG A 165 -2.65 18.47 -3.19
N GLY A 166 -3.46 18.32 -4.23
CA GLY A 166 -4.91 18.26 -4.13
C GLY A 166 -5.45 17.05 -3.36
N LEU A 167 -4.68 15.95 -3.32
CA LEU A 167 -4.95 14.75 -2.51
C LEU A 167 -4.69 15.01 -1.00
N GLY A 168 -4.01 16.12 -0.70
CA GLY A 168 -3.79 16.61 0.64
C GLY A 168 -2.52 16.11 1.30
N ARG A 169 -2.21 16.64 2.48
CA ARG A 169 -0.99 16.36 3.25
C ARG A 169 -1.31 15.59 4.52
N MET A 170 -1.07 14.29 4.52
CA MET A 170 -1.37 13.40 5.64
C MET A 170 -0.44 12.18 5.63
N TRP A 171 -0.57 11.33 6.66
CA TRP A 171 0.01 9.99 6.67
C TRP A 171 -0.79 9.10 5.70
N HIS A 172 -0.52 9.25 4.39
CA HIS A 172 -1.22 8.52 3.34
C HIS A 172 -0.83 7.05 3.35
N GLU A 173 -1.81 6.17 3.35
CA GLU A 173 -1.54 4.76 3.10
C GLU A 173 -1.63 4.43 1.62
N ALA A 174 -2.83 4.53 1.06
CA ALA A 174 -3.11 3.98 -0.26
C ALA A 174 -4.26 4.73 -0.93
N VAL A 175 -4.35 4.53 -2.25
CA VAL A 175 -5.34 5.20 -3.09
C VAL A 175 -6.04 4.19 -4.01
N ALA A 176 -7.36 4.24 -4.10
CA ALA A 176 -8.11 3.54 -5.14
C ALA A 176 -8.83 4.54 -6.04
N ILE A 177 -8.80 4.35 -7.35
CA ILE A 177 -9.51 5.22 -8.29
C ILE A 177 -10.69 4.47 -8.88
N ASP A 178 -11.87 5.10 -8.86
CA ASP A 178 -12.99 4.64 -9.66
C ASP A 178 -12.78 5.05 -11.14
N PRO A 179 -12.54 4.09 -12.06
CA PRO A 179 -12.31 4.37 -13.49
C PRO A 179 -13.51 5.02 -14.18
N ALA A 180 -14.72 4.87 -13.66
CA ALA A 180 -15.91 5.46 -14.28
C ALA A 180 -16.00 6.98 -14.05
N THR A 181 -15.53 7.45 -12.90
CA THR A 181 -15.68 8.86 -12.46
C THR A 181 -14.35 9.60 -12.37
N GLY A 182 -13.24 8.89 -12.21
CA GLY A 182 -11.92 9.44 -11.92
C GLY A 182 -11.74 9.91 -10.47
N ILE A 183 -12.70 9.64 -9.58
CA ILE A 183 -12.59 9.96 -8.16
C ILE A 183 -11.53 9.05 -7.54
N ALA A 184 -10.60 9.64 -6.79
CA ALA A 184 -9.61 8.93 -5.99
C ALA A 184 -10.14 8.79 -4.55
N TYR A 185 -9.95 7.63 -3.93
CA TYR A 185 -10.35 7.32 -2.57
C TYR A 185 -9.12 6.96 -1.77
N GLU A 186 -8.95 7.59 -0.61
CA GLU A 186 -7.67 7.62 0.10
C GLU A 186 -7.88 7.20 1.54
N THR A 187 -6.93 6.41 2.04
CA THR A 187 -6.85 5.99 3.44
C THR A 187 -5.72 6.73 4.14
N GLU A 188 -5.94 7.01 5.43
CA GLU A 188 -4.98 7.70 6.30
C GLU A 188 -4.62 6.78 7.47
N ASP A 189 -3.33 6.65 7.73
CA ASP A 189 -2.85 5.57 8.58
C ASP A 189 -2.53 5.97 10.01
N ARG A 190 -3.57 6.22 10.81
CA ARG A 190 -3.43 6.67 12.19
C ARG A 190 -4.49 6.08 13.10
N GLU A 191 -4.28 6.17 14.41
CA GLU A 191 -5.24 5.68 15.42
C GLU A 191 -6.67 6.25 15.22
N THR A 192 -6.78 7.49 14.76
CA THR A 192 -8.04 8.06 14.26
C THR A 192 -7.85 8.48 12.82
N SER A 193 -8.61 7.86 11.92
CA SER A 193 -8.47 8.09 10.49
C SER A 193 -9.81 8.35 9.80
N GLY A 194 -9.74 9.06 8.68
CA GLY A 194 -10.84 9.20 7.74
C GLY A 194 -10.72 8.24 6.56
N LEU A 195 -11.83 8.08 5.83
CA LEU A 195 -11.81 7.69 4.43
C LEU A 195 -12.09 8.95 3.61
N TYR A 196 -11.19 9.29 2.70
CA TYR A 196 -11.30 10.49 1.90
C TYR A 196 -11.69 10.13 0.47
N HIS A 197 -12.32 11.07 -0.22
CA HIS A 197 -12.42 11.00 -1.68
C HIS A 197 -12.09 12.36 -2.31
N PHE A 198 -11.32 12.32 -3.37
CA PHE A 198 -10.86 13.46 -4.12
C PHE A 198 -11.53 13.50 -5.48
N LEU A 199 -12.25 14.59 -5.74
CA LEU A 199 -12.91 14.85 -7.01
C LEU A 199 -11.98 15.71 -7.87
N PRO A 200 -11.27 15.14 -8.85
CA PRO A 200 -10.37 15.93 -9.68
C PRO A 200 -11.16 16.92 -10.54
N ARG A 201 -10.58 18.09 -10.83
CA ARG A 201 -11.14 19.03 -11.80
C ARG A 201 -11.29 18.39 -13.18
N GLN A 202 -10.40 17.46 -13.50
CA GLN A 202 -10.39 16.71 -14.74
C GLN A 202 -9.98 15.26 -14.44
N PRO A 203 -10.87 14.26 -14.68
CA PRO A 203 -10.52 12.84 -14.55
C PRO A 203 -9.24 12.50 -15.30
N GLY A 204 -8.36 11.70 -14.67
CA GLY A 204 -7.05 11.35 -15.23
C GLY A 204 -5.95 12.40 -15.09
N GLN A 205 -6.23 13.57 -14.48
CA GLN A 205 -5.24 14.65 -14.29
C GLN A 205 -5.29 15.18 -12.87
N LEU A 206 -4.91 14.34 -11.90
CA LEU A 206 -5.01 14.62 -10.47
C LEU A 206 -4.20 15.86 -10.05
N ALA A 207 -3.03 16.07 -10.67
CA ALA A 207 -2.16 17.23 -10.41
C ALA A 207 -2.81 18.59 -10.74
N ARG A 208 -3.91 18.63 -11.52
CA ARG A 208 -4.67 19.87 -11.78
C ARG A 208 -5.53 20.31 -10.59
N GLY A 209 -5.50 19.57 -9.49
CA GLY A 209 -6.28 19.84 -8.29
C GLY A 209 -7.74 19.43 -8.44
N GLY A 210 -8.51 19.70 -7.39
CA GLY A 210 -9.86 19.15 -7.23
C GLY A 210 -10.47 19.60 -5.91
N ARG A 211 -11.40 18.81 -5.40
CA ARG A 211 -11.94 18.97 -4.04
C ARG A 211 -11.71 17.68 -3.25
N LEU A 212 -11.20 17.83 -2.04
CA LEU A 212 -11.05 16.74 -1.08
C LEU A 212 -12.21 16.76 -0.10
N GLU A 213 -12.82 15.61 0.16
CA GLU A 213 -13.93 15.45 1.10
C GLU A 213 -13.71 14.17 1.91
N MET A 214 -14.24 14.12 3.13
CA MET A 214 -14.15 12.97 4.04
C MET A 214 -15.52 12.30 4.15
N LEU A 215 -15.54 10.97 4.20
CA LEU A 215 -16.77 10.18 4.29
C LEU A 215 -17.52 10.51 5.59
N ALA A 216 -18.85 10.63 5.50
CA ALA A 216 -19.75 10.77 6.64
C ALA A 216 -20.92 9.78 6.52
N VAL A 217 -21.41 9.27 7.65
CA VAL A 217 -22.63 8.45 7.69
C VAL A 217 -23.85 9.36 7.81
N ARG A 218 -24.81 9.23 6.89
CA ARG A 218 -25.99 10.10 6.83
C ARG A 218 -26.84 9.93 8.09
N GLY A 219 -27.29 11.05 8.66
CA GLY A 219 -28.12 11.04 9.86
C GLY A 219 -27.38 10.69 11.15
N THR A 220 -26.07 10.43 11.12
CA THR A 220 -25.25 10.17 12.31
C THR A 220 -23.89 10.87 12.21
N PRO A 221 -23.83 12.21 12.38
CA PRO A 221 -22.59 12.96 12.32
C PRO A 221 -21.55 12.41 13.30
N GLY A 222 -20.31 12.23 12.84
CA GLY A 222 -19.24 11.71 13.69
C GLY A 222 -19.36 10.23 14.03
N PHE A 223 -20.03 9.44 13.18
CA PHE A 223 -20.19 8.00 13.37
C PHE A 223 -18.83 7.32 13.55
N ASP A 224 -18.72 6.52 14.61
CA ASP A 224 -17.56 5.71 14.91
C ASP A 224 -17.71 4.36 14.20
N ALA A 225 -17.17 4.26 12.98
CA ALA A 225 -17.27 3.05 12.18
C ALA A 225 -16.42 1.91 12.74
N HIS A 226 -15.31 2.21 13.41
CA HIS A 226 -14.42 1.17 13.92
C HIS A 226 -15.00 0.41 15.13
N ARG A 227 -15.94 1.01 15.88
CA ARG A 227 -16.65 0.34 16.99
C ARG A 227 -18.11 0.00 16.71
N LYS A 228 -18.80 0.77 15.85
CA LYS A 228 -20.27 0.70 15.73
C LYS A 228 -20.76 0.15 14.40
N ALA A 229 -19.90 -0.07 13.41
CA ALA A 229 -20.32 -0.74 12.19
C ALA A 229 -20.65 -2.21 12.50
N GLU A 230 -21.77 -2.70 11.99
CA GLU A 230 -22.18 -4.10 12.13
C GLU A 230 -21.86 -4.86 10.84
N VAL A 231 -21.30 -6.06 10.97
CA VAL A 231 -20.95 -6.92 9.82
C VAL A 231 -22.19 -7.17 8.96
N GLY A 232 -22.05 -6.94 7.65
CA GLY A 232 -23.09 -7.14 6.65
C GLY A 232 -24.15 -6.03 6.55
N ARG A 233 -24.18 -5.08 7.50
CA ARG A 233 -25.16 -3.99 7.51
C ARG A 233 -24.70 -2.83 6.62
N TRP A 234 -25.53 -2.47 5.65
CA TRP A 234 -25.33 -1.26 4.85
C TRP A 234 -25.69 0.01 5.63
N MET A 235 -24.87 1.03 5.46
CA MET A 235 -25.07 2.38 5.98
C MET A 235 -25.05 3.37 4.82
N ASP A 236 -26.02 4.28 4.77
CA ASP A 236 -26.02 5.35 3.78
C ASP A 236 -24.94 6.38 4.11
N VAL A 237 -24.14 6.76 3.12
CA VAL A 237 -23.01 7.68 3.29
C VAL A 237 -23.15 8.94 2.44
N GLY A 238 -22.43 9.98 2.87
CA GLY A 238 -22.21 11.21 2.16
C GLY A 238 -20.79 11.68 2.39
N TRP A 239 -20.50 12.92 2.00
CA TRP A 239 -19.14 13.46 2.04
C TRP A 239 -19.17 14.88 2.58
N VAL A 240 -18.20 15.19 3.44
CA VAL A 240 -18.06 16.50 4.08
C VAL A 240 -16.75 17.15 3.63
N PRO A 241 -16.73 18.47 3.35
CA PRO A 241 -15.60 19.10 2.69
C PRO A 241 -14.38 19.22 3.60
N ILE A 242 -13.19 18.97 3.04
CA ILE A 242 -11.90 19.41 3.59
C ILE A 242 -11.53 20.72 2.92
N ARG A 243 -11.41 21.80 3.70
CA ARG A 243 -11.25 23.16 3.15
C ARG A 243 -9.80 23.50 2.85
N ASP A 244 -8.90 23.03 3.71
CA ASP A 244 -7.47 23.22 3.59
C ASP A 244 -6.79 21.85 3.52
N PRO A 245 -6.63 21.27 2.32
CA PRO A 245 -6.05 19.94 2.14
C PRO A 245 -4.54 19.91 2.43
N GLU A 246 -3.86 21.06 2.50
CA GLU A 246 -2.41 21.09 2.73
C GLU A 246 -2.03 21.28 4.20
N ARG A 247 -3.02 21.49 5.09
CA ARG A 247 -2.80 21.66 6.52
C ARG A 247 -2.44 20.33 7.18
N PRO A 248 -1.20 20.11 7.64
CA PRO A 248 -0.80 18.83 8.22
C PRO A 248 -1.32 18.64 9.66
N HIS A 249 -1.52 19.72 10.41
CA HIS A 249 -1.81 19.67 11.85
C HIS A 249 -3.01 20.55 12.22
N ALA A 250 -3.85 20.05 13.13
CA ALA A 250 -4.92 20.86 13.71
C ALA A 250 -4.33 21.82 14.75
N ASP A 251 -3.47 21.32 15.63
CA ASP A 251 -2.62 22.13 16.51
C ASP A 251 -1.19 22.18 15.95
N ALA A 252 -0.75 23.36 15.50
CA ALA A 252 0.57 23.57 14.94
C ALA A 252 1.71 23.43 15.96
N VAL A 253 1.45 23.63 17.25
CA VAL A 253 2.43 23.49 18.32
C VAL A 253 2.57 22.02 18.72
N ALA A 254 1.43 21.32 18.88
CA ALA A 254 1.44 19.91 19.21
C ALA A 254 1.87 19.02 18.03
N ARG A 255 1.74 19.52 16.79
CA ARG A 255 2.06 18.79 15.55
C ARG A 255 1.36 17.43 15.47
N ASP A 256 0.07 17.44 15.79
CA ASP A 256 -0.76 16.26 16.02
C ASP A 256 -1.08 15.42 14.78
N GLY A 257 -0.78 15.93 13.59
CA GLY A 257 -1.12 15.30 12.31
C GLY A 257 -2.62 15.20 12.03
N LEU A 258 -3.45 15.93 12.79
CA LEU A 258 -4.91 15.88 12.70
C LEU A 258 -5.49 16.91 11.71
N GLY A 259 -4.67 17.51 10.84
CA GLY A 259 -5.11 18.65 10.03
C GLY A 259 -6.29 18.32 9.11
N LEU A 260 -6.22 17.21 8.36
CA LEU A 260 -7.30 16.77 7.48
C LEU A 260 -8.43 16.10 8.27
N TYR A 261 -8.10 15.09 9.09
CA TYR A 261 -9.07 14.38 9.91
C TYR A 261 -9.90 15.33 10.79
N GLY A 262 -9.27 16.30 11.45
CA GLY A 262 -9.94 17.26 12.34
C GLY A 262 -10.99 18.10 11.61
N GLN A 263 -10.65 18.60 10.42
CA GLN A 263 -11.60 19.35 9.57
C GLN A 263 -12.81 18.49 9.20
N GLY A 264 -12.59 17.26 8.74
CA GLY A 264 -13.67 16.36 8.37
C GLY A 264 -14.51 15.95 9.59
N ARG A 265 -13.86 15.68 10.72
CA ARG A 265 -14.54 15.29 11.96
C ARG A 265 -15.42 16.39 12.54
N GLU A 266 -14.97 17.64 12.49
CA GLU A 266 -15.76 18.83 12.85
C GLU A 266 -16.98 18.98 11.93
N ALA A 267 -16.82 18.69 10.63
CA ALA A 267 -17.90 18.72 9.66
C ALA A 267 -18.86 17.50 9.73
N GLY A 268 -18.62 16.54 10.62
CA GLY A 268 -19.47 15.37 10.83
C GLY A 268 -19.02 14.08 10.14
N GLY A 269 -17.78 14.05 9.61
CA GLY A 269 -17.14 12.87 9.03
C GLY A 269 -17.07 11.69 10.00
N ALA A 270 -17.11 10.48 9.45
CA ALA A 270 -17.04 9.23 10.19
C ALA A 270 -15.59 8.90 10.57
N THR A 271 -15.40 8.22 11.69
CA THR A 271 -14.09 7.82 12.21
C THR A 271 -13.85 6.34 11.93
N PHE A 272 -12.72 6.04 11.30
CA PHE A 272 -12.10 4.73 11.22
C PHE A 272 -10.84 4.71 12.08
N ARG A 273 -10.13 3.58 12.08
CA ARG A 273 -8.92 3.38 12.87
C ARG A 273 -7.87 2.65 12.04
N ARG A 274 -6.69 3.26 11.87
CA ARG A 274 -5.57 2.75 11.09
C ARG A 274 -6.03 2.36 9.69
N GLY A 275 -6.44 3.38 8.93
CA GLY A 275 -6.94 3.17 7.58
C GLY A 275 -5.77 2.75 6.71
N GLU A 276 -5.71 1.45 6.38
CA GLU A 276 -4.58 0.88 5.66
C GLU A 276 -4.94 0.63 4.18
N GLY A 277 -4.57 -0.51 3.58
CA GLY A 277 -4.72 -0.74 2.16
C GLY A 277 -6.14 -0.48 1.63
N ILE A 278 -6.24 0.02 0.39
CA ILE A 278 -7.49 0.26 -0.33
C ILE A 278 -7.38 -0.19 -1.80
N TRP A 279 -8.43 -0.79 -2.35
CA TRP A 279 -8.42 -1.32 -3.71
C TRP A 279 -9.77 -1.21 -4.43
N TYR A 280 -9.75 -0.82 -5.69
CA TYR A 280 -10.94 -0.79 -6.55
C TYR A 280 -11.11 -2.08 -7.36
N ARG A 281 -12.34 -2.56 -7.45
CA ARG A 281 -12.73 -3.61 -8.39
C ARG A 281 -14.22 -3.59 -8.69
N GLY A 282 -14.60 -3.60 -9.97
CA GLY A 282 -15.98 -3.91 -10.39
C GLY A 282 -17.04 -2.97 -9.80
N GLY A 283 -16.74 -1.67 -9.68
CA GLY A 283 -17.64 -0.68 -9.08
C GLY A 283 -17.70 -0.72 -7.54
N ARG A 284 -16.77 -1.43 -6.90
CA ARG A 284 -16.61 -1.53 -5.44
C ARG A 284 -15.23 -1.08 -5.03
N ILE A 285 -15.15 -0.58 -3.80
CA ILE A 285 -13.90 -0.20 -3.16
C ILE A 285 -13.82 -0.96 -1.85
N TYR A 286 -12.71 -1.64 -1.63
CA TYR A 286 -12.43 -2.39 -0.41
C TYR A 286 -11.29 -1.71 0.32
N PHE A 287 -11.44 -1.47 1.62
CA PHE A 287 -10.37 -0.88 2.41
C PHE A 287 -10.29 -1.48 3.81
N ILE A 288 -9.14 -1.27 4.42
CA ILE A 288 -8.78 -1.89 5.68
C ILE A 288 -8.78 -0.88 6.82
N ALA A 289 -9.27 -1.31 7.98
CA ALA A 289 -9.05 -0.64 9.25
C ALA A 289 -8.29 -1.61 10.16
N SER A 290 -6.96 -1.51 10.16
CA SER A 290 -6.03 -2.55 10.62
C SER A 290 -6.15 -2.92 12.09
N SER A 291 -6.49 -1.94 12.92
CA SER A 291 -6.78 -2.16 14.35
C SER A 291 -8.20 -1.74 14.73
N GLY A 292 -9.10 -1.75 13.74
CA GLY A 292 -10.54 -1.62 13.95
C GLY A 292 -11.16 -2.86 14.60
N GLY A 293 -12.42 -2.71 15.00
CA GLY A 293 -13.23 -3.78 15.58
C GLY A 293 -13.09 -3.92 17.10
N HIS A 294 -13.86 -4.83 17.68
CA HIS A 294 -13.90 -5.02 19.13
C HIS A 294 -12.61 -5.61 19.70
N ALA A 295 -11.95 -6.48 18.92
CA ALA A 295 -10.69 -7.10 19.30
C ALA A 295 -9.45 -6.22 19.01
N ASP A 296 -9.62 -5.08 18.33
CA ASP A 296 -8.52 -4.24 17.80
C ASP A 296 -7.56 -5.02 16.86
N MET A 297 -8.12 -5.98 16.11
CA MET A 297 -7.36 -6.92 15.26
C MET A 297 -7.64 -6.79 13.76
N GLY A 298 -8.57 -5.91 13.36
CA GLY A 298 -8.76 -5.57 11.96
C GLY A 298 -10.19 -5.71 11.45
N GLN A 299 -10.54 -4.86 10.51
CA GLN A 299 -11.81 -4.83 9.80
C GLN A 299 -11.57 -4.65 8.29
N VAL A 300 -12.46 -5.24 7.49
CA VAL A 300 -12.52 -5.05 6.04
C VAL A 300 -13.85 -4.39 5.69
N PHE A 301 -13.80 -3.23 5.04
CA PHE A 301 -14.98 -2.50 4.60
C PHE A 301 -15.18 -2.60 3.09
N GLU A 302 -16.43 -2.49 2.64
CA GLU A 302 -16.80 -2.32 1.23
C GLU A 302 -17.64 -1.05 1.07
N LEU A 303 -17.16 -0.17 0.19
CA LEU A 303 -17.86 1.00 -0.28
C LEU A 303 -18.46 0.71 -1.67
N ASP A 304 -19.73 1.09 -1.82
CA ASP A 304 -20.47 1.19 -3.08
C ASP A 304 -20.61 2.67 -3.45
N PRO A 305 -19.70 3.23 -4.28
CA PRO A 305 -19.76 4.65 -4.64
C PRO A 305 -21.06 5.05 -5.34
N ALA A 306 -21.56 4.20 -6.24
CA ALA A 306 -22.76 4.49 -7.03
C ALA A 306 -24.03 4.49 -6.17
N GLY A 307 -24.13 3.55 -5.22
CA GLY A 307 -25.21 3.49 -4.25
C GLY A 307 -25.03 4.41 -3.04
N GLN A 308 -23.88 5.06 -2.90
CA GLN A 308 -23.50 5.88 -1.74
C GLN A 308 -23.74 5.16 -0.42
N ARG A 309 -23.25 3.93 -0.30
CA ARG A 309 -23.40 3.11 0.91
C ARG A 309 -22.12 2.36 1.25
N LEU A 310 -21.92 2.15 2.54
CA LEU A 310 -20.76 1.48 3.13
C LEU A 310 -21.24 0.29 3.97
N ARG A 311 -20.51 -0.82 3.95
CA ARG A 311 -20.71 -1.91 4.93
C ARG A 311 -19.38 -2.43 5.46
N LEU A 312 -19.42 -2.95 6.67
CA LEU A 312 -18.37 -3.80 7.22
C LEU A 312 -18.55 -5.21 6.65
N LEU A 313 -17.56 -5.72 5.91
CA LEU A 313 -17.58 -7.07 5.35
C LEU A 313 -17.12 -8.12 6.34
N PHE A 314 -16.07 -7.80 7.09
CA PHE A 314 -15.41 -8.73 7.98
C PHE A 314 -14.83 -7.95 9.17
N GLU A 315 -14.96 -8.54 10.37
CA GLU A 315 -14.29 -8.07 11.57
C GLU A 315 -13.59 -9.25 12.23
N SER A 316 -12.34 -9.05 12.60
CA SER A 316 -11.58 -10.05 13.36
C SER A 316 -12.08 -10.14 14.80
N ASP A 317 -12.36 -11.35 15.26
CA ASP A 317 -12.67 -11.66 16.66
C ASP A 317 -11.41 -11.90 17.51
N GLY A 318 -10.22 -11.95 16.89
CA GLY A 318 -8.97 -12.14 17.58
C GLY A 318 -7.76 -12.39 16.66
N PRO A 319 -6.54 -12.35 17.23
CA PRO A 319 -5.29 -12.43 16.46
C PRO A 319 -5.04 -13.78 15.79
N ASP A 320 -5.79 -14.83 16.13
CA ASP A 320 -5.69 -16.13 15.48
C ASP A 320 -6.51 -16.17 14.17
N HIS A 321 -7.52 -15.30 14.03
CA HIS A 321 -8.39 -15.23 12.85
C HIS A 321 -7.83 -14.27 11.81
N LEU A 322 -7.63 -13.00 12.15
CA LEU A 322 -6.96 -12.02 11.30
C LEU A 322 -6.24 -11.04 12.22
N ASN A 323 -4.98 -10.71 11.95
CA ASN A 323 -4.17 -9.90 12.85
C ASN A 323 -3.55 -8.74 12.10
N ARG A 324 -4.17 -7.57 12.24
CA ARG A 324 -3.68 -6.31 11.65
C ARG A 324 -3.46 -6.45 10.15
N PRO A 325 -4.52 -6.73 9.39
CA PRO A 325 -4.44 -6.68 7.94
C PRO A 325 -4.02 -5.26 7.54
N ASP A 326 -3.13 -5.16 6.58
CA ASP A 326 -2.64 -3.90 6.03
C ASP A 326 -3.01 -3.82 4.55
N ASN A 327 -2.10 -4.25 3.68
CA ASN A 327 -2.30 -4.16 2.25
C ASN A 327 -3.41 -5.11 1.79
N VAL A 328 -4.23 -4.66 0.83
CA VAL A 328 -5.28 -5.47 0.20
C VAL A 328 -5.23 -5.36 -1.31
N THR A 329 -5.51 -6.47 -1.99
CA THR A 329 -5.82 -6.47 -3.42
C THR A 329 -7.01 -7.36 -3.72
N VAL A 330 -7.71 -7.06 -4.81
CA VAL A 330 -8.87 -7.84 -5.25
C VAL A 330 -8.47 -8.78 -6.37
N SER A 331 -8.67 -10.07 -6.13
CA SER A 331 -8.45 -11.13 -7.10
C SER A 331 -9.23 -10.90 -8.41
N PRO A 332 -8.65 -11.29 -9.56
CA PRO A 332 -9.31 -11.57 -10.83
C PRO A 332 -10.69 -12.26 -10.73
N ARG A 333 -10.86 -13.08 -9.69
CA ARG A 333 -12.00 -13.97 -9.42
C ARG A 333 -12.90 -13.48 -8.28
N GLY A 334 -12.60 -12.34 -7.67
CA GLY A 334 -13.51 -11.61 -6.76
C GLY A 334 -13.23 -11.74 -5.27
N GLY A 335 -12.37 -12.66 -4.83
CA GLY A 335 -11.90 -12.67 -3.44
C GLY A 335 -10.85 -11.58 -3.15
N LEU A 336 -10.58 -11.32 -1.88
CA LEU A 336 -9.53 -10.39 -1.43
C LEU A 336 -8.30 -11.16 -0.98
N VAL A 337 -7.12 -10.63 -1.29
CA VAL A 337 -5.86 -11.02 -0.65
C VAL A 337 -5.52 -9.94 0.36
N LEU A 338 -5.28 -10.36 1.60
CA LEU A 338 -4.90 -9.48 2.71
C LEU A 338 -3.48 -9.83 3.16
N CYS A 339 -2.66 -8.81 3.31
CA CYS A 339 -1.35 -8.91 3.94
C CYS A 339 -1.47 -8.63 5.43
N GLU A 340 -0.95 -9.47 6.31
CA GLU A 340 -0.90 -9.18 7.75
C GLU A 340 0.42 -8.46 8.16
N ASP A 341 0.29 -7.39 8.94
CA ASP A 341 1.33 -6.81 9.81
C ASP A 341 1.14 -7.30 11.26
N ALA A 342 1.19 -8.62 11.42
CA ALA A 342 0.80 -9.27 12.67
C ALA A 342 1.69 -8.86 13.86
N LYS A 343 1.06 -8.47 14.97
CA LYS A 343 1.76 -8.35 16.27
C LYS A 343 1.81 -9.69 17.00
N HIS A 344 2.94 -9.98 17.64
CA HIS A 344 3.14 -11.13 18.56
C HIS A 344 2.92 -12.53 17.96
N ARG A 345 2.79 -12.63 16.64
CA ARG A 345 2.54 -13.85 15.86
C ARG A 345 3.27 -13.77 14.52
N ARG A 346 3.24 -14.87 13.76
CA ARG A 346 3.77 -14.91 12.40
C ARG A 346 2.67 -14.43 11.45
N PRO A 347 2.94 -13.43 10.59
CA PRO A 347 1.95 -12.93 9.66
C PRO A 347 1.73 -13.89 8.49
N HIS A 348 0.52 -13.87 7.96
CA HIS A 348 0.08 -14.64 6.81
C HIS A 348 -0.26 -13.72 5.64
N LEU A 349 -0.16 -14.28 4.44
CA LEU A 349 -0.96 -13.82 3.34
C LEU A 349 -2.31 -14.55 3.44
N ARG A 350 -3.39 -13.81 3.65
CA ARG A 350 -4.74 -14.36 3.85
C ARG A 350 -5.59 -14.18 2.59
N GLY A 351 -6.52 -15.09 2.38
CA GLY A 351 -7.60 -14.95 1.42
C GLY A 351 -8.93 -14.72 2.14
N LEU A 352 -9.74 -13.78 1.65
CA LEU A 352 -11.14 -13.62 2.04
C LEU A 352 -12.02 -13.84 0.80
N ASP A 353 -12.84 -14.88 0.80
CA ASP A 353 -13.71 -15.17 -0.34
C ASP A 353 -15.00 -14.34 -0.34
N ALA A 354 -15.78 -14.45 -1.42
CA ALA A 354 -17.03 -13.71 -1.59
C ALA A 354 -18.13 -14.12 -0.59
N SER A 355 -17.97 -15.25 0.12
CA SER A 355 -18.88 -15.68 1.20
C SER A 355 -18.48 -15.10 2.57
N GLY A 356 -17.34 -14.41 2.65
CA GLY A 356 -16.78 -13.89 3.89
C GLY A 356 -15.93 -14.91 4.66
N GLN A 357 -15.57 -16.04 4.04
CA GLN A 357 -14.70 -17.02 4.67
C GLN A 357 -13.23 -16.63 4.50
N LEU A 358 -12.52 -16.55 5.62
CA LEU A 358 -11.09 -16.31 5.65
C LEU A 358 -10.31 -17.63 5.61
N PHE A 359 -9.16 -17.65 4.93
CA PHE A 359 -8.25 -18.79 4.86
C PHE A 359 -6.79 -18.38 4.65
N ASP A 360 -5.86 -19.30 4.95
CA ASP A 360 -4.44 -19.09 4.74
C ASP A 360 -4.04 -19.32 3.28
N LEU A 361 -3.47 -18.31 2.63
CA LEU A 361 -2.92 -18.41 1.29
C LEU A 361 -1.42 -18.72 1.30
N ALA A 362 -0.64 -18.07 2.16
CA ALA A 362 0.79 -18.33 2.28
C ALA A 362 1.32 -18.01 3.68
N ARG A 363 2.33 -18.76 4.12
CA ARG A 363 3.08 -18.48 5.36
C ARG A 363 4.53 -18.10 5.04
N ASN A 364 5.02 -17.09 5.77
CA ASN A 364 6.41 -16.64 5.68
C ASN A 364 7.34 -17.64 6.40
N ALA A 365 8.30 -18.22 5.67
CA ALA A 365 9.28 -19.18 6.15
C ALA A 365 10.73 -18.69 5.99
N VAL A 366 10.94 -17.38 5.74
CA VAL A 366 12.26 -16.80 5.46
C VAL A 366 13.17 -16.84 6.69
N VAL A 367 14.20 -17.69 6.62
CA VAL A 367 15.37 -17.71 7.52
C VAL A 367 16.60 -17.76 6.63
N LEU A 368 17.52 -16.81 6.83
CA LEU A 368 18.69 -16.63 5.97
C LEU A 368 19.97 -16.72 6.81
N ASP A 369 21.01 -17.27 6.22
CA ASP A 369 22.36 -17.39 6.78
C ASP A 369 23.45 -16.83 5.83
N GLY A 370 23.11 -15.76 5.10
CA GLY A 370 24.03 -14.97 4.29
C GLY A 370 24.18 -15.43 2.85
N GLU A 371 23.34 -16.35 2.37
CA GLU A 371 23.38 -16.93 1.03
C GLU A 371 23.14 -15.91 -0.10
N ARG A 372 22.49 -14.77 0.18
CA ARG A 372 22.27 -13.69 -0.79
C ARG A 372 22.49 -12.33 -0.17
N ASN A 373 23.37 -11.54 -0.79
CA ASN A 373 23.73 -10.18 -0.37
C ASN A 373 24.14 -10.04 1.11
N GLY A 374 24.61 -11.14 1.72
CA GLY A 374 24.99 -11.18 3.14
C GLY A 374 23.82 -11.09 4.13
N LEU A 375 22.57 -11.20 3.69
CA LEU A 375 21.38 -11.13 4.54
C LEU A 375 21.33 -12.31 5.51
N ARG A 376 21.25 -12.03 6.82
CA ARG A 376 21.24 -13.03 7.90
C ARG A 376 20.14 -12.73 8.90
N GLY A 377 19.37 -13.74 9.31
CA GLY A 377 18.37 -13.60 10.37
C GLY A 377 17.13 -14.48 10.20
N ASP A 378 16.28 -14.45 11.23
CA ASP A 378 14.93 -15.02 11.20
C ASP A 378 13.93 -13.92 10.86
N PHE A 379 13.36 -13.98 9.65
CA PHE A 379 12.44 -12.98 9.13
C PHE A 379 11.00 -13.51 9.08
N ARG A 380 10.71 -14.66 9.69
CA ARG A 380 9.39 -15.30 9.61
C ARG A 380 8.28 -14.54 10.35
N GLY A 381 8.66 -13.59 11.20
CA GLY A 381 7.74 -12.66 11.88
C GLY A 381 7.63 -11.30 11.20
N LYS A 382 8.16 -11.16 9.98
CA LYS A 382 8.11 -9.91 9.22
C LYS A 382 6.89 -9.87 8.32
N GLU A 383 6.33 -8.68 8.24
CA GLU A 383 5.13 -8.31 7.52
C GLU A 383 5.14 -8.75 6.04
N TRP A 384 3.94 -9.10 5.57
CA TRP A 384 3.63 -9.21 4.15
C TRP A 384 3.23 -7.84 3.59
N ALA A 385 3.65 -7.51 2.37
CA ALA A 385 3.27 -6.25 1.74
C ALA A 385 3.17 -6.37 0.22
N GLY A 386 2.58 -5.38 -0.44
CA GLY A 386 2.58 -5.23 -1.89
C GLY A 386 1.85 -6.33 -2.66
N ALA A 387 0.81 -6.95 -2.08
CA ALA A 387 0.04 -7.98 -2.78
C ALA A 387 -0.66 -7.39 -4.01
N CYS A 388 -0.41 -7.93 -5.20
CA CYS A 388 -1.12 -7.52 -6.42
C CYS A 388 -1.14 -8.64 -7.48
N PHE A 389 -2.23 -8.75 -8.23
CA PHE A 389 -2.29 -9.70 -9.34
C PHE A 389 -1.71 -9.11 -10.62
N SER A 390 -1.00 -9.96 -11.35
CA SER A 390 -0.71 -9.74 -12.78
C SER A 390 -1.97 -9.42 -13.58
N PRO A 391 -1.86 -8.66 -14.70
CA PRO A 391 -3.01 -8.32 -15.53
C PRO A 391 -3.82 -9.52 -16.05
N ASP A 392 -3.15 -10.66 -16.30
CA ASP A 392 -3.79 -11.91 -16.73
C ASP A 392 -4.31 -12.78 -15.57
N GLY A 393 -4.01 -12.38 -14.32
CA GLY A 393 -4.45 -13.05 -13.11
C GLY A 393 -3.80 -14.40 -12.84
N ARG A 394 -2.68 -14.73 -13.51
CA ARG A 394 -1.98 -16.02 -13.35
C ARG A 394 -0.85 -15.98 -12.32
N TRP A 395 -0.36 -14.79 -12.03
CA TRP A 395 0.62 -14.50 -10.98
C TRP A 395 0.01 -13.57 -9.93
N LEU A 396 0.27 -13.90 -8.67
CA LEU A 396 0.14 -12.99 -7.53
C LEU A 396 1.55 -12.58 -7.11
N PHE A 397 1.81 -11.29 -7.09
CA PHE A 397 3.03 -10.74 -6.50
C PHE A 397 2.75 -10.35 -5.06
N ALA A 398 3.74 -10.52 -4.18
CA ALA A 398 3.75 -10.04 -2.81
C ALA A 398 5.20 -9.97 -2.32
N SER A 399 5.44 -9.26 -1.23
CA SER A 399 6.77 -9.09 -0.64
C SER A 399 6.75 -9.42 0.85
N ILE A 400 7.91 -9.82 1.37
CA ILE A 400 8.20 -9.72 2.79
C ILE A 400 9.00 -8.42 2.98
N GLN A 401 8.43 -7.47 3.72
CA GLN A 401 8.90 -6.08 3.78
C GLN A 401 10.36 -5.97 4.24
N TRP A 402 10.67 -6.70 5.32
CA TRP A 402 12.01 -6.90 5.85
C TRP A 402 12.37 -8.38 5.82
N PRO A 403 13.45 -8.79 5.14
CA PRO A 403 14.61 -7.99 4.75
C PRO A 403 14.49 -7.32 3.39
N GLY A 404 13.32 -7.38 2.74
CA GLY A 404 13.12 -6.91 1.37
C GLY A 404 13.30 -8.05 0.37
N ILE A 405 12.25 -8.88 0.22
CA ILE A 405 12.20 -9.96 -0.77
C ILE A 405 10.85 -9.94 -1.45
N SER A 406 10.82 -9.85 -2.79
CA SER A 406 9.58 -9.97 -3.56
C SER A 406 9.42 -11.38 -4.13
N PHE A 407 8.18 -11.82 -4.24
CA PHE A 407 7.77 -13.14 -4.69
C PHE A 407 6.74 -13.01 -5.80
N ALA A 408 6.84 -13.89 -6.80
CA ALA A 408 5.77 -14.13 -7.77
C ALA A 408 5.25 -15.55 -7.54
N ILE A 409 4.01 -15.65 -7.09
CA ILE A 409 3.30 -16.89 -6.75
C ILE A 409 2.39 -17.26 -7.93
N THR A 410 2.40 -18.53 -8.34
CA THR A 410 1.52 -19.05 -9.38
C THR A 410 1.08 -20.48 -9.04
N GLY A 411 -0.08 -20.88 -9.56
CA GLY A 411 -0.69 -22.15 -9.25
C GLY A 411 -2.07 -22.27 -9.88
N PRO A 412 -2.87 -23.25 -9.45
CA PRO A 412 -4.19 -23.52 -9.98
C PRO A 412 -5.24 -22.54 -9.44
N TRP A 413 -5.06 -21.24 -9.69
CA TRP A 413 -5.97 -20.19 -9.24
C TRP A 413 -7.42 -20.42 -9.69
N GLU A 414 -7.62 -21.05 -10.85
CA GLU A 414 -8.93 -21.39 -11.40
C GLU A 414 -9.74 -22.36 -10.52
N ARG A 415 -9.12 -23.00 -9.53
CA ARG A 415 -9.76 -23.95 -8.61
C ARG A 415 -10.17 -23.31 -7.28
N GLY A 416 -9.87 -22.03 -7.07
CA GLY A 416 -10.10 -21.32 -5.82
C GLY A 416 -10.89 -20.02 -5.98
N ALA A 417 -11.10 -19.34 -4.86
CA ALA A 417 -11.79 -18.05 -4.79
C ALA A 417 -10.89 -16.85 -5.17
N LEU A 418 -9.59 -17.07 -5.33
CA LEU A 418 -8.55 -16.06 -5.58
C LEU A 418 -7.84 -16.26 -6.89
#